data_AF-A0A0L6WVX9-F1
#
_entry.id   AF-A0A0L6WVX9-F1
#
_cell.length_a   1.000
_cell.length_b   1.000
_cell.length_c   1.000
_cell.angle_alpha   90.00
_cell.angle_beta   90.00
_cell.angle_gamma   90.00
#
_symmetry.space_group_name_H-M   'P 1'
#
loop_
_entity.id
_entity.type
_entity.pdbx_description
1 polymer ?
#
loop_
_entity_poly.entity_id
_entity_poly.type
_entity_poly.pdbx_seq_one_letter_code
_entity_poly.pdbx_strand_id
1 'polypeptide(L)' 'MIRNYLFNGYRRLGGELLFWLIPFGIGYGTYTWAKSYDRWLNSKAGHLASGAAEHH' A
#
# COMPACT_ATOMS: atom_id res chain seq x y z
N MET A 1 -28.80 -22.44 -11.12
CA MET A 1 -28.41 -21.16 -11.75
C MET A 1 -27.36 -20.38 -10.93
N ILE A 2 -27.63 -20.03 -9.67
CA ILE A 2 -26.73 -19.24 -8.80
C ILE A 2 -25.32 -19.84 -8.66
N ARG A 3 -25.22 -21.16 -8.45
CA ARG A 3 -23.93 -21.86 -8.34
C ARG A 3 -23.05 -21.64 -9.58
N ASN A 4 -23.62 -21.73 -10.77
CA ASN A 4 -22.89 -21.58 -12.03
C ASN A 4 -22.42 -20.13 -12.24
N TYR A 5 -23.24 -19.15 -11.84
CA TYR A 5 -22.87 -17.73 -11.87
C TYR A 5 -21.71 -17.41 -10.92
N LEU A 6 -21.72 -17.95 -9.70
CA LEU A 6 -20.63 -17.79 -8.73
C LEU A 6 -19.31 -18.35 -9.25
N PHE A 7 -19.31 -19.58 -9.78
CA PHE A 7 -18.09 -20.18 -10.33
C PHE A 7 -17.55 -19.43 -11.55
N ASN A 8 -18.43 -18.99 -12.46
CA ASN A 8 -17.99 -18.19 -13.61
C ASN A 8 -17.51 -16.80 -13.21
N GLY A 9 -18.15 -16.16 -12.22
CA GLY A 9 -17.73 -14.87 -11.70
C GLY A 9 -16.36 -14.94 -11.02
N TYR A 10 -16.15 -15.91 -10.13
CA TYR A 10 -14.88 -16.14 -9.46
C TYR A 10 -13.74 -16.43 -10.45
N ARG A 11 -13.97 -17.30 -11.44
CA ARG A 11 -12.99 -17.59 -12.49
C ARG A 11 -12.61 -16.35 -13.30
N ARG A 12 -13.59 -15.50 -13.64
CA ARG A 12 -13.36 -14.28 -14.41
C ARG A 12 -12.57 -13.24 -13.60
N LEU A 13 -12.99 -12.96 -12.36
CA LEU A 13 -12.29 -12.04 -11.48
C LEU A 13 -10.88 -12.56 -11.14
N GLY A 14 -10.75 -13.88 -10.94
CA GLY A 14 -9.50 -14.58 -10.70
C GLY A 14 -8.44 -14.34 -11.77
N GLY A 15 -8.83 -14.32 -13.04
CA GLY A 15 -7.92 -14.07 -14.17
C GLY A 15 -7.35 -12.64 -14.20
N GLU A 16 -8.05 -11.69 -13.59
CA GLU A 16 -7.64 -10.28 -13.54
C GLU A 16 -7.04 -9.88 -12.19
N LEU A 17 -7.04 -10.79 -11.19
CA LEU A 17 -6.62 -10.50 -9.82
C LEU A 17 -5.25 -9.84 -9.76
N LEU A 18 -4.26 -10.32 -10.51
CA LEU A 18 -2.92 -9.74 -10.48
C LEU A 18 -2.90 -8.29 -11.00
N PHE A 19 -3.66 -8.00 -12.05
CA PHE A 19 -3.70 -6.65 -12.65
C PHE A 19 -4.32 -5.61 -11.71
N TRP A 20 -5.16 -6.04 -10.76
CA TRP A 20 -5.78 -5.15 -9.79
C TRP A 20 -4.97 -5.16 -8.49
N LEU A 21 -4.59 -6.35 -8.02
CA LEU A 21 -3.85 -6.54 -6.77
C LEU A 21 -2.50 -5.84 -6.78
N ILE A 22 -1.77 -5.86 -7.90
CA ILE A 22 -0.46 -5.21 -8.00
C ILE A 22 -0.56 -3.68 -7.83
N PRO A 23 -1.33 -2.94 -8.65
CA PRO A 23 -1.43 -1.48 -8.48
C PRO A 23 -2.08 -1.08 -7.16
N PHE A 24 -3.10 -1.81 -6.68
CA PHE A 24 -3.69 -1.53 -5.37
C PHE A 24 -2.70 -1.82 -4.22
N GLY A 25 -1.93 -2.90 -4.32
CA GLY A 25 -0.91 -3.26 -3.34
C GLY A 25 0.22 -2.23 -3.30
N ILE A 26 0.70 -1.79 -4.46
CA ILE A 26 1.70 -0.72 -4.57
C ILE A 26 1.15 0.59 -4.00
N GLY A 27 -0.05 1.00 -4.42
CA GLY A 27 -0.66 2.25 -3.96
C GLY A 27 -0.89 2.26 -2.45
N TYR A 28 -1.49 1.20 -1.91
CA TYR A 28 -1.76 1.10 -0.48
C TYR A 28 -0.48 0.95 0.34
N GLY A 29 0.48 0.13 -0.12
CA GLY A 29 1.78 -0.02 0.52
C GLY A 29 2.58 1.28 0.56
N THR A 30 2.57 2.04 -0.55
CA THR A 30 3.21 3.35 -0.61
C THR A 30 2.54 4.33 0.35
N TYR A 31 1.21 4.36 0.38
CA TYR A 31 0.45 5.22 1.29
C TYR A 31 0.73 4.89 2.77
N THR A 32 0.72 3.61 3.14
CA THR A 32 0.96 3.21 4.54
C THR A 32 2.38 3.52 4.98
N TRP A 33 3.37 3.27 4.12
CA TRP A 33 4.75 3.65 4.37
C TRP A 33 4.90 5.17 4.50
N ALA A 34 4.40 5.95 3.55
CA ALA A 34 4.51 7.41 3.55
C ALA A 34 3.90 8.02 4.82
N LYS A 35 2.72 7.53 5.22
CA LYS A 35 2.05 7.98 6.46
C LYS A 35 2.83 7.61 7.72
N SER A 36 3.45 6.44 7.75
CA SER A 36 4.32 6.03 8.86
C SER A 36 5.58 6.88 8.94
N TYR A 37 6.19 7.14 7.78
CA TYR A 37 7.39 7.95 7.65
C TYR A 37 7.14 9.42 8.03
N ASP A 38 6.04 10.01 7.57
CA ASP A 38 5.61 11.35 7.96
C ASP A 38 5.42 11.48 9.49
N ARG A 39 4.77 10.50 10.12
CA ARG A 39 4.66 10.46 11.59
C ARG A 39 6.03 10.37 12.27
N TRP A 40 6.95 9.59 11.71
CA TRP A 40 8.30 9.48 12.25
C TRP A 40 9.06 10.80 12.13
N LEU A 41 9.02 11.48 10.97
CA LEU A 41 9.64 12.79 10.77
C LEU A 41 9.14 13.83 11.77
N ASN A 42 7.83 13.86 12.01
CA ASN A 42 7.21 14.75 12.99
C ASN A 42 7.45 14.34 14.45
N SER A 43 8.11 13.21 14.70
CA SER A 43 8.52 12.80 16.06
C SER A 43 9.81 13.51 16.48
N LYS A 44 10.09 13.51 17.79
CA LYS A 44 11.35 14.06 18.34
C LYS A 44 12.58 13.34 17.78
N ALA A 45 12.52 12.01 17.66
CA ALA A 45 13.59 11.22 17.07
C ALA A 45 13.79 11.56 15.59
N GLY A 46 12.69 11.76 14.86
CA GLY A 46 12.71 12.24 13.48
C GLY A 46 13.41 13.57 13.36
N HIS A 47 12.98 14.59 14.10
CA HIS A 47 13.61 15.92 14.10
C HIS A 47 15.10 15.90 14.44
N LEU A 48 15.53 15.05 15.38
CA LEU A 48 16.95 14.90 15.70
C LEU A 48 17.73 14.26 14.54
N ALA A 49 17.16 13.25 13.88
CA ALA A 49 17.79 12.57 12.76
C ALA A 49 17.81 13.42 11.48
N SER A 50 16.72 14.11 11.16
CA SER A 50 16.63 15.01 10.00
C SER A 50 17.37 16.33 10.24
N GLY A 51 17.29 16.90 11.44
CA GLY A 51 18.05 18.09 11.82
C GLY A 51 19.56 17.86 11.91
N ALA A 52 20.00 16.66 12.32
CA ALA A 52 21.42 16.28 12.22
C ALA A 52 21.86 16.05 10.76
N ALA A 53 20.97 15.58 9.88
CA ALA A 53 21.27 15.40 8.47
C ALA A 53 21.40 16.73 7.69
N GLU A 54 20.71 17.81 8.10
CA GLU A 54 20.87 19.13 7.49
C GLU A 54 22.14 19.89 7.92
N HIS A 55 22.76 19.47 9.03
CA HIS A 55 23.95 20.12 9.60
C HIS A 55 25.28 19.44 9.22
N HIS A 56 25.24 18.44 8.34
CA HIS A 56 26.38 17.67 7.81
C HIS A 56 26.66 17.99 6.34
#